data_AF-A0A7Y5IZL7-F1
#
_entry.id   AF-A0A7Y5IZL7-F1
#
_cell.length_a   1.000
_cell.length_b   1.000
_cell.length_c   1.000
_cell.angle_alpha   90.00
_cell.angle_beta   90.00
_cell.angle_gamma   90.00
#
_symmetry.space_group_name_H-M   'P 1'
#
loop_
_entity.id
_entity.type
_entity.pdbx_description
1 polymer ?
#
loop_
_entity_poly.entity_id
_entity_poly.type
_entity_poly.pdbx_seq_one_letter_code
_entity_poly.pdbx_strand_id
1 'polypeptide(L)'
;MGVDYHAGKVERPNRSIEIIADFFPGAAFILRKVQPLFVLAFAFLSGVVYAVGRSLGYIPGVGLVDQTAPLRVLAEPVSVTREGITLTVEQATLAFNKTVIVYTIEGVTWEMRSHQEDMPGCYANADIRLPDGSLLRPQTGSGGISAEGRWETRMTYSPVPQNVNEATFLLECIQDTLPGTAPENWEIPLRFVPASSDLNIAPVIDIPTGTDTPADGFLLDQVIETDDGYILVGRFKSASLPDNAQALGYSEWPIVTDANGNELPYLTANDVDVVSTTMGEFPWTLEIIGKAHAWPLTIQLNA
;
A
#
# COMPACT_ATOMS: atom_id res chain seq x y z
N MET A 1 -15.79 -33.02 9.23
CA MET A 1 -14.39 -32.65 9.51
C MET A 1 -14.36 -31.14 9.55
N GLY A 2 -14.56 -30.57 10.75
CA GLY A 2 -14.42 -29.14 10.99
C GLY A 2 -12.99 -28.88 11.44
N VAL A 3 -12.32 -27.92 10.82
CA VAL A 3 -11.02 -27.43 11.29
C VAL A 3 -11.35 -26.30 12.26
N ASP A 4 -11.25 -26.58 13.56
CA ASP A 4 -11.34 -25.54 14.59
C ASP A 4 -10.06 -24.68 14.54
N TYR A 5 -10.20 -23.42 14.13
CA TYR A 5 -9.14 -22.43 14.25
C TYR A 5 -9.19 -21.84 15.67
N HIS A 6 -8.39 -22.37 16.58
CA HIS A 6 -8.16 -21.73 17.87
C HIS A 6 -7.13 -20.60 17.70
N ALA A 7 -7.59 -19.35 17.69
CA ALA A 7 -6.72 -18.19 17.87
C ALA A 7 -6.25 -18.13 19.33
N GLY A 8 -5.01 -18.57 19.60
CA GLY A 8 -4.38 -18.46 20.92
C GLY A 8 -3.50 -17.22 21.02
N LYS A 9 -3.66 -16.41 22.09
CA LYS A 9 -2.72 -15.33 22.43
C LYS A 9 -1.45 -15.97 23.00
N VAL A 10 -0.31 -15.81 22.33
CA VAL A 10 1.00 -16.23 22.85
C VAL A 10 1.68 -15.00 23.47
N GLU A 11 1.61 -14.85 24.79
CA GLU A 11 2.31 -13.78 25.53
C GLU A 11 3.84 -14.02 25.51
N ARG A 12 4.61 -13.11 24.88
CA ARG A 12 6.10 -13.11 24.83
C ARG A 12 6.65 -11.67 24.71
N PRO A 13 7.93 -11.43 25.07
CA PRO A 13 8.40 -10.18 25.70
C PRO A 13 8.42 -8.97 24.76
N ASN A 14 8.37 -7.77 25.35
CA ASN A 14 8.38 -6.44 24.73
C ASN A 14 9.36 -6.36 23.53
N ARG A 15 8.83 -6.11 22.32
CA ARG A 15 9.61 -6.01 21.07
C ARG A 15 9.38 -4.65 20.44
N SER A 16 10.32 -3.72 20.65
CA SER A 16 10.34 -2.44 19.97
C SER A 16 11.39 -2.40 18.86
N ILE A 17 11.15 -1.62 17.81
CA ILE A 17 12.17 -1.22 16.83
C ILE A 17 12.43 0.26 17.00
N GLU A 18 13.69 0.68 16.89
CA GLU A 18 14.13 2.07 16.80
C GLU A 18 14.64 2.37 15.38
N ILE A 19 14.18 3.46 14.77
CA ILE A 19 14.51 3.89 13.40
C ILE A 19 15.25 5.22 13.48
N ILE A 20 16.51 5.28 13.04
CA ILE A 20 17.42 6.42 13.24
C ILE A 20 17.53 7.30 11.99
N ALA A 21 17.63 8.61 12.12
CA ALA A 21 17.64 9.54 10.98
C ALA A 21 18.86 9.45 10.03
N ASP A 22 19.93 8.75 10.39
CA ASP A 22 21.11 8.55 9.51
C ASP A 22 20.76 7.81 8.19
N PHE A 23 19.55 7.23 8.09
CA PHE A 23 19.00 6.66 6.86
C PHE A 23 18.54 7.71 5.81
N PHE A 24 18.44 8.99 6.16
CA PHE A 24 17.90 10.04 5.29
C PHE A 24 18.93 11.13 4.98
N PRO A 25 19.24 11.41 3.70
CA PRO A 25 20.14 12.49 3.33
C PRO A 25 19.45 13.86 3.48
N GLY A 26 19.28 14.35 4.72
CA GLY A 26 18.69 15.67 4.96
C GLY A 26 18.50 16.14 6.40
N ALA A 27 18.54 15.27 7.42
CA ALA A 27 18.26 15.67 8.80
C ALA A 27 19.55 16.06 9.58
N ALA A 28 19.60 17.29 10.12
CA ALA A 28 20.69 17.78 10.96
C ALA A 28 20.43 17.51 12.46
N PHE A 29 21.44 17.02 13.19
CA PHE A 29 21.32 16.59 14.59
C PHE A 29 21.91 17.58 15.62
N ILE A 30 21.28 17.66 16.81
CA ILE A 30 21.87 18.18 18.04
C ILE A 30 21.96 17.06 19.07
N LEU A 31 23.18 16.72 19.52
CA LEU A 31 23.44 15.69 20.54
C LEU A 31 23.22 16.25 21.96
N ARG A 32 22.41 15.56 22.78
CA ARG A 32 22.43 15.70 24.24
C ARG A 32 22.47 14.32 24.91
N LYS A 33 23.46 14.13 25.79
CA LYS A 33 23.75 12.87 26.50
C LYS A 33 22.77 12.60 27.64
N VAL A 34 22.23 11.38 27.72
CA VAL A 34 21.73 10.74 28.96
C VAL A 34 22.12 9.24 28.96
N GLN A 35 22.45 8.67 30.11
CA GLN A 35 23.03 7.32 30.34
C GLN A 35 22.16 6.52 31.34
N PRO A 36 22.29 5.17 31.50
CA PRO A 36 21.68 4.14 30.66
C PRO A 36 20.66 3.27 31.44
N LEU A 37 19.60 2.83 30.76
CA LEU A 37 18.87 1.58 31.04
C LEU A 37 19.08 0.72 29.79
N PHE A 38 19.33 -0.59 29.95
CA PHE A 38 19.72 -1.51 28.87
C PHE A 38 18.78 -1.44 27.65
N VAL A 39 19.13 -0.58 26.70
CA VAL A 39 18.65 -0.55 25.32
C VAL A 39 19.85 -1.00 24.49
N LEU A 40 19.70 -2.06 23.71
CA LEU A 40 20.70 -2.49 22.75
C LEU A 40 20.74 -1.47 21.60
N ALA A 41 21.30 -0.29 21.87
CA ALA A 41 21.53 0.76 20.90
C ALA A 41 22.66 0.30 19.96
N PHE A 42 22.29 -0.19 18.77
CA PHE A 42 23.23 -0.38 17.68
C PHE A 42 23.61 0.99 17.09
N ALA A 43 24.44 1.73 17.82
CA ALA A 43 25.04 2.97 17.37
C ALA A 43 26.36 2.68 16.65
N PHE A 44 26.34 2.13 15.44
CA PHE A 44 27.50 2.12 14.53
C PHE A 44 27.09 1.84 13.08
N LEU A 45 26.67 2.86 12.34
CA LEU A 45 26.81 2.90 10.87
C LEU A 45 27.08 4.34 10.41
N SER A 46 28.31 4.81 10.62
CA SER A 46 28.86 5.89 9.77
C SER A 46 29.28 5.24 8.45
N GLY A 47 28.32 5.04 7.58
CA GLY A 47 28.55 4.47 6.26
C GLY A 47 27.39 4.89 5.38
N VAL A 48 27.69 5.61 4.31
CA VAL A 48 26.76 5.91 3.23
C VAL A 48 25.94 4.66 2.95
N VAL A 49 24.64 4.70 3.26
CA VAL A 49 23.72 3.61 2.91
C VAL A 49 23.65 3.60 1.39
N TYR A 50 24.40 2.69 0.79
CA TYR A 50 24.24 2.44 -0.63
C TYR A 50 22.94 1.67 -0.81
N ALA A 51 22.03 2.23 -1.61
CA ALA A 51 20.95 1.48 -2.23
C ALA A 51 21.57 0.40 -3.13
N VAL A 52 21.89 -0.78 -2.58
CA VAL A 52 22.33 -1.94 -3.36
C VAL A 52 21.22 -2.97 -3.35
N GLY A 53 20.30 -2.85 -4.30
CA GLY A 53 19.34 -3.91 -4.59
C GLY A 53 18.02 -3.45 -5.19
N ARG A 54 17.93 -3.42 -6.52
CA ARG A 54 16.73 -3.07 -7.33
C ARG A 54 16.35 -1.59 -7.20
N SER A 55 16.39 -0.84 -8.30
CA SER A 55 15.87 0.53 -8.35
C SER A 55 14.35 0.50 -8.31
N LEU A 56 13.79 0.18 -7.15
CA LEU A 56 12.37 0.34 -6.90
C LEU A 56 12.09 1.83 -6.69
N GLY A 57 11.04 2.28 -7.34
CA GLY A 57 10.41 3.56 -7.07
C GLY A 57 9.06 3.32 -6.39
N TYR A 58 8.59 4.33 -5.68
CA TYR A 58 7.23 4.35 -5.14
C TYR A 58 6.43 5.46 -5.82
N ILE A 59 5.24 5.11 -6.28
CA ILE A 59 4.27 6.05 -6.83
C ILE A 59 3.03 6.02 -5.92
N PRO A 60 2.65 7.15 -5.29
CA PRO A 60 1.44 7.22 -4.47
C PRO A 60 0.20 6.68 -5.20
N GLY A 61 -0.57 5.82 -4.53
CA GLY A 61 -1.76 5.19 -5.10
C GLY A 61 -1.46 4.05 -6.08
N VAL A 62 -0.22 3.83 -6.49
CA VAL A 62 0.20 2.70 -7.34
C VAL A 62 1.04 1.70 -6.54
N GLY A 63 1.88 2.19 -5.63
CA GLY A 63 2.81 1.40 -4.83
C GLY A 63 4.20 1.27 -5.46
N LEU A 64 4.88 0.19 -5.11
CA LEU A 64 6.23 -0.13 -5.59
C LEU A 64 6.23 -0.49 -7.09
N VAL A 65 7.17 0.11 -7.82
CA VAL A 65 7.38 -0.10 -9.27
C VAL A 65 8.86 -0.27 -9.60
N ASP A 66 9.15 -1.07 -10.62
CA ASP A 66 10.52 -1.23 -11.15
C ASP A 66 10.86 -0.04 -12.07
N GLN A 67 11.88 0.74 -11.70
CA GLN A 67 12.33 1.91 -12.46
C GLN A 67 13.22 1.56 -13.67
N THR A 68 13.64 0.31 -13.81
CA THR A 68 14.42 -0.15 -14.98
C THR A 68 13.53 -0.49 -16.18
N ALA A 69 12.22 -0.60 -15.96
CA ALA A 69 11.24 -0.89 -16.99
C ALA A 69 10.47 0.37 -17.40
N PRO A 70 10.07 0.49 -18.68
CA PRO A 70 9.23 1.59 -19.12
C PRO A 70 7.88 1.60 -18.39
N LEU A 71 7.53 2.75 -17.81
CA LEU A 71 6.21 3.02 -17.27
C LEU A 71 5.33 3.69 -18.33
N ARG A 72 4.06 3.31 -18.37
CA ARG A 72 3.03 4.02 -19.14
C ARG A 72 1.93 4.47 -18.22
N VAL A 73 1.35 5.62 -18.52
CA VAL A 73 0.27 6.23 -17.73
C VAL A 73 -0.91 6.55 -18.63
N LEU A 74 -2.07 6.76 -18.03
CA LEU A 74 -3.23 7.31 -18.72
C LEU A 74 -2.87 8.69 -19.31
N ALA A 75 -3.23 8.90 -20.59
CA ALA A 75 -2.90 10.13 -21.30
C ALA A 75 -3.53 11.36 -20.65
N GLU A 76 -4.78 11.22 -20.21
CA GLU A 76 -5.56 12.21 -19.48
C GLU A 76 -6.72 11.51 -18.77
N PRO A 77 -7.22 12.01 -17.63
CA PRO A 77 -8.44 11.51 -17.01
C PRO A 77 -9.60 11.46 -18.00
N VAL A 78 -10.36 10.36 -18.00
CA VAL A 78 -11.50 10.18 -18.90
C VAL A 78 -12.78 10.10 -18.10
N SER A 79 -13.74 10.97 -18.39
CA SER A 79 -15.00 11.08 -17.67
C SER A 79 -16.20 10.90 -18.59
N VAL A 80 -17.16 10.09 -18.15
CA VAL A 80 -18.43 9.86 -18.84
C VAL A 80 -19.57 10.09 -17.86
N THR A 81 -20.54 10.91 -18.22
CA THR A 81 -21.75 11.14 -17.44
C THR A 81 -22.96 10.54 -18.13
N ARG A 82 -23.73 9.72 -17.42
CA ARG A 82 -25.01 9.15 -17.85
C ARG A 82 -26.02 9.33 -16.74
N GLU A 83 -27.19 9.88 -17.07
CA GLU A 83 -28.32 10.00 -16.13
C GLU A 83 -27.96 10.69 -14.79
N GLY A 84 -27.06 11.67 -14.83
CA GLY A 84 -26.62 12.41 -13.63
C GLY A 84 -25.55 11.70 -12.79
N ILE A 85 -25.13 10.50 -13.19
CA ILE A 85 -24.01 9.76 -12.59
C ILE A 85 -22.78 9.95 -13.47
N THR A 86 -21.65 10.26 -12.87
CA THR A 86 -20.37 10.46 -13.56
C THR A 86 -19.39 9.38 -13.14
N LEU A 87 -18.85 8.64 -14.10
CA LEU A 87 -17.73 7.73 -13.90
C LEU A 87 -16.49 8.37 -14.52
N THR A 88 -15.46 8.55 -13.69
CA THR A 88 -14.18 9.10 -14.13
C THR A 88 -13.07 8.09 -13.86
N VAL A 89 -12.36 7.68 -14.91
CA VAL A 89 -11.07 6.99 -14.75
C VAL A 89 -10.01 8.08 -14.61
N GLU A 90 -9.57 8.31 -13.38
CA GLU A 90 -8.68 9.43 -13.04
C GLU A 90 -7.24 9.12 -13.41
N GLN A 91 -6.79 7.90 -13.11
CA GLN A 91 -5.42 7.47 -13.35
C GLN A 91 -5.38 6.02 -13.81
N ALA A 92 -4.39 5.72 -14.62
CA ALA A 92 -3.95 4.36 -14.87
C ALA A 92 -2.43 4.34 -14.95
N THR A 93 -1.80 3.38 -14.28
CA THR A 93 -0.36 3.17 -14.32
C THR A 93 -0.06 1.74 -14.70
N LEU A 94 0.63 1.57 -15.83
CA LEU A 94 1.01 0.28 -16.40
C LEU A 94 2.50 0.08 -16.09
N ALA A 95 2.75 -0.69 -15.05
CA ALA A 95 4.08 -1.14 -14.68
C ALA A 95 4.38 -2.51 -15.28
N PHE A 96 5.65 -2.94 -15.20
CA PHE A 96 6.09 -4.21 -15.78
C PHE A 96 5.36 -5.43 -15.19
N ASN A 97 5.05 -5.40 -13.90
CA ASN A 97 4.48 -6.52 -13.16
C ASN A 97 2.98 -6.37 -12.84
N LYS A 98 2.39 -5.17 -13.00
CA LYS A 98 0.99 -4.90 -12.68
C LYS A 98 0.46 -3.69 -13.44
N THR A 99 -0.86 -3.61 -13.52
CA THR A 99 -1.57 -2.39 -13.93
C THR A 99 -2.42 -1.92 -12.77
N VAL A 100 -2.40 -0.63 -12.46
CA VAL A 100 -3.27 -0.04 -11.44
C VAL A 100 -4.18 0.98 -12.11
N ILE A 101 -5.48 0.93 -11.83
CA ILE A 101 -6.46 1.94 -12.25
C ILE A 101 -7.09 2.55 -11.02
N VAL A 102 -7.21 3.87 -11.01
CA VAL A 102 -7.97 4.63 -10.01
C VAL A 102 -9.15 5.30 -10.72
N TYR A 103 -10.35 5.07 -10.21
CA TYR A 103 -11.56 5.66 -10.75
C TYR A 103 -12.50 6.13 -9.64
N THR A 104 -13.33 7.12 -9.99
CA THR A 104 -14.36 7.69 -9.12
C THR A 104 -15.74 7.53 -9.76
N ILE A 105 -16.76 7.41 -8.92
CA ILE A 105 -18.16 7.39 -9.32
C ILE A 105 -18.92 8.39 -8.47
N GLU A 106 -19.51 9.39 -9.11
CA GLU A 106 -20.25 10.47 -8.47
C GLU A 106 -21.72 10.44 -8.87
N GLY A 107 -22.60 10.97 -8.01
CA GLY A 107 -24.04 11.07 -8.29
C GLY A 107 -24.87 9.84 -7.95
N VAL A 108 -24.26 8.78 -7.40
CA VAL A 108 -24.98 7.57 -6.97
C VAL A 108 -25.58 7.80 -5.59
N THR A 109 -26.91 7.86 -5.54
CA THR A 109 -27.63 8.15 -4.30
C THR A 109 -27.82 6.90 -3.43
N TRP A 110 -28.33 7.11 -2.22
CA TRP A 110 -28.65 6.00 -1.32
C TRP A 110 -29.76 5.15 -1.91
N GLU A 111 -30.84 5.74 -2.41
CA GLU A 111 -32.05 5.06 -2.90
C GLU A 111 -31.81 4.13 -4.10
N MET A 112 -30.70 4.32 -4.82
CA MET A 112 -30.30 3.46 -5.94
C MET A 112 -29.72 2.13 -5.45
N ARG A 113 -29.26 2.04 -4.21
CA ARG A 113 -28.54 0.90 -3.65
C ARG A 113 -29.45 -0.10 -2.95
N SER A 114 -28.97 -1.32 -2.83
CA SER A 114 -29.58 -2.31 -1.95
C SER A 114 -29.55 -1.84 -0.49
N HIS A 115 -30.65 -2.09 0.21
CA HIS A 115 -30.81 -1.81 1.65
C HIS A 115 -31.31 -3.01 2.43
N GLN A 116 -31.45 -4.17 1.76
CA GLN A 116 -32.02 -5.37 2.35
C GLN A 116 -31.11 -6.55 2.03
N GLU A 117 -30.82 -7.36 3.04
CA GLU A 117 -29.93 -8.51 2.91
C GLU A 117 -30.47 -9.57 1.93
N ASP A 118 -31.78 -9.61 1.71
CA ASP A 118 -32.46 -10.52 0.79
C ASP A 118 -32.53 -10.01 -0.66
N MET A 119 -32.11 -8.76 -0.91
CA MET A 119 -32.03 -8.15 -2.24
C MET A 119 -30.60 -7.67 -2.50
N PRO A 120 -29.65 -8.54 -2.85
CA PRO A 120 -28.28 -8.13 -3.09
C PRO A 120 -28.20 -7.07 -4.20
N GLY A 121 -27.38 -6.05 -4.00
CA GLY A 121 -27.01 -5.09 -5.04
C GLY A 121 -26.02 -5.70 -6.04
N CYS A 122 -25.57 -4.88 -6.98
CA CYS A 122 -24.56 -5.26 -7.96
C CYS A 122 -23.18 -5.51 -7.31
N TYR A 123 -22.53 -6.61 -7.71
CA TYR A 123 -21.14 -6.97 -7.34
C TYR A 123 -20.26 -7.20 -8.57
N ALA A 124 -20.55 -6.52 -9.68
CA ALA A 124 -19.77 -6.66 -10.91
C ALA A 124 -18.34 -6.13 -10.74
N ASN A 125 -17.41 -6.71 -11.50
CA ASN A 125 -16.03 -6.26 -11.54
C ASN A 125 -15.87 -5.07 -12.50
N ALA A 126 -14.93 -4.20 -12.16
CA ALA A 126 -14.35 -3.24 -13.09
C ALA A 126 -13.29 -3.95 -13.94
N ASP A 127 -13.66 -4.44 -15.12
CA ASP A 127 -12.76 -5.20 -16.01
C ASP A 127 -12.04 -4.28 -17.02
N ILE A 128 -10.91 -4.74 -17.57
CA ILE A 128 -10.23 -4.07 -18.70
C ILE A 128 -10.28 -4.98 -19.92
N ARG A 129 -10.87 -4.50 -21.01
CA ARG A 129 -10.85 -5.17 -22.32
C ARG A 129 -9.68 -4.67 -23.15
N LEU A 130 -8.80 -5.58 -23.54
CA LEU A 130 -7.67 -5.31 -24.44
C LEU A 130 -8.12 -5.35 -25.91
N PRO A 131 -7.33 -4.81 -26.86
CA PRO A 131 -7.69 -4.78 -28.28
C PRO A 131 -7.84 -6.16 -28.93
N ASP A 132 -7.23 -7.19 -28.37
CA ASP A 132 -7.39 -8.59 -28.81
C ASP A 132 -8.69 -9.24 -28.29
N GLY A 133 -9.49 -8.51 -27.52
CA GLY A 133 -10.73 -8.97 -26.90
C GLY A 133 -10.54 -9.69 -25.56
N SER A 134 -9.30 -9.89 -25.10
CA SER A 134 -9.05 -10.46 -23.78
C SER A 134 -9.48 -9.51 -22.66
N LEU A 135 -9.89 -10.10 -21.53
CA LEU A 135 -10.33 -9.37 -20.33
C LEU A 135 -9.33 -9.54 -19.21
N LEU A 136 -8.83 -8.43 -18.67
CA LEU A 136 -8.12 -8.40 -17.39
C LEU A 136 -9.13 -8.11 -16.29
N ARG A 137 -9.23 -9.03 -15.32
CA ARG A 137 -10.04 -8.85 -14.12
C ARG A 137 -9.20 -8.28 -12.98
N PRO A 138 -9.80 -7.48 -12.08
CA PRO A 138 -9.10 -7.00 -10.91
C PRO A 138 -8.67 -8.19 -10.04
N GLN A 139 -7.42 -8.17 -9.60
CA GLN A 139 -6.83 -9.15 -8.67
C GLN A 139 -7.01 -8.70 -7.22
N THR A 140 -6.85 -7.40 -6.99
CA THR A 140 -7.09 -6.74 -5.71
C THR A 140 -7.77 -5.40 -5.96
N GLY A 141 -8.50 -4.92 -4.94
CA GLY A 141 -9.17 -3.63 -4.99
C GLY A 141 -9.26 -3.02 -3.60
N SER A 142 -9.23 -1.70 -3.55
CA SER A 142 -9.42 -0.92 -2.32
C SER A 142 -10.24 0.32 -2.63
N GLY A 143 -11.15 0.66 -1.71
CA GLY A 143 -11.84 1.94 -1.70
C GLY A 143 -11.24 2.86 -0.65
N GLY A 144 -11.21 4.16 -0.94
CA GLY A 144 -10.64 5.15 -0.04
C GLY A 144 -11.17 6.55 -0.30
N ILE A 145 -10.79 7.48 0.58
CA ILE A 145 -11.02 8.90 0.37
C ILE A 145 -9.74 9.49 -0.23
N SER A 146 -9.87 10.13 -1.40
CA SER A 146 -8.77 10.83 -2.08
C SER A 146 -8.32 12.05 -1.28
N ALA A 147 -7.18 12.65 -1.66
CA ALA A 147 -6.68 13.89 -1.06
C ALA A 147 -7.69 15.05 -1.17
N GLU A 148 -8.53 15.06 -2.21
CA GLU A 148 -9.60 16.05 -2.41
C GLU A 148 -10.91 15.69 -1.68
N GLY A 149 -10.93 14.60 -0.91
CA GLY A 149 -12.10 14.17 -0.15
C GLY A 149 -13.15 13.41 -0.96
N ARG A 150 -12.82 12.95 -2.18
CA ARG A 150 -13.72 12.13 -3.01
C ARG A 150 -13.55 10.65 -2.70
N TRP A 151 -14.62 9.86 -2.80
CA TRP A 151 -14.47 8.41 -2.75
C TRP A 151 -13.84 7.92 -4.06
N GLU A 152 -12.68 7.30 -3.97
CA GLU A 152 -11.99 6.68 -5.09
C GLU A 152 -11.88 5.17 -4.90
N THR A 153 -11.81 4.47 -6.03
CA THR A 153 -11.61 3.03 -6.07
C THR A 153 -10.37 2.73 -6.87
N ARG A 154 -9.42 2.06 -6.21
CA ARG A 154 -8.18 1.57 -6.79
C ARG A 154 -8.32 0.09 -7.07
N MET A 155 -7.98 -0.32 -8.29
CA MET A 155 -7.99 -1.71 -8.72
C MET A 155 -6.62 -2.08 -9.30
N THR A 156 -6.12 -3.25 -8.91
CA THR A 156 -4.86 -3.81 -9.44
C THR A 156 -5.16 -4.99 -10.35
N TYR A 157 -4.51 -5.03 -11.50
CA TYR A 157 -4.66 -6.04 -12.54
C TYR A 157 -3.31 -6.64 -12.90
N SER A 158 -3.36 -7.75 -13.63
CA SER A 158 -2.20 -8.24 -14.37
C SER A 158 -1.64 -7.17 -15.32
N PRO A 159 -0.34 -7.23 -15.65
CA PRO A 159 0.30 -6.23 -16.50
C PRO A 159 -0.27 -6.24 -17.92
N VAL A 160 -0.60 -5.04 -18.44
CA VAL A 160 -0.97 -4.85 -19.84
C VAL A 160 0.28 -5.00 -20.72
N PRO A 161 0.24 -5.78 -21.82
CA PRO A 161 1.39 -5.98 -22.71
C PRO A 161 2.01 -4.65 -23.19
N GLN A 162 3.34 -4.60 -23.32
CA GLN A 162 4.08 -3.37 -23.65
C GLN A 162 3.70 -2.76 -25.01
N ASN A 163 3.17 -3.55 -25.94
CA ASN A 163 2.72 -3.12 -27.26
C ASN A 163 1.25 -2.66 -27.30
N VAL A 164 0.52 -2.71 -26.18
CA VAL A 164 -0.91 -2.36 -26.11
C VAL A 164 -1.07 -0.99 -25.44
N ASN A 165 -1.32 0.06 -26.22
CA ASN A 165 -1.44 1.45 -25.71
C ASN A 165 -2.88 1.94 -25.60
N GLU A 166 -3.86 1.07 -25.85
CA GLU A 166 -5.28 1.39 -25.75
C GLU A 166 -5.99 0.20 -25.13
N ALA A 167 -7.01 0.47 -24.33
CA ALA A 167 -7.89 -0.52 -23.74
C ALA A 167 -9.27 0.10 -23.47
N THR A 168 -10.24 -0.70 -23.06
CA THR A 168 -11.54 -0.21 -22.61
C THR A 168 -11.74 -0.63 -21.16
N PHE A 169 -11.97 0.33 -20.27
CA PHE A 169 -12.47 0.04 -18.92
C PHE A 169 -13.96 -0.27 -19.02
N LEU A 170 -14.35 -1.39 -18.42
CA LEU A 170 -15.70 -1.91 -18.42
C LEU A 170 -16.23 -1.97 -16.99
N LEU A 171 -17.44 -1.44 -16.79
CA LEU A 171 -18.17 -1.64 -15.54
C LEU A 171 -19.61 -2.00 -15.88
N GLU A 172 -19.98 -3.25 -15.65
CA GLU A 172 -21.31 -3.77 -15.98
C GLU A 172 -22.40 -3.06 -15.18
N CYS A 173 -22.20 -2.89 -13.87
CA CYS A 173 -23.08 -2.11 -13.01
C CYS A 173 -22.28 -1.52 -11.85
N ILE A 174 -22.82 -0.46 -11.25
CA ILE A 174 -22.18 0.24 -10.14
C ILE A 174 -22.38 -0.57 -8.87
N GLN A 175 -21.34 -0.66 -8.04
CA GLN A 175 -21.38 -1.44 -6.80
C GLN A 175 -22.61 -1.07 -5.94
N ASP A 176 -23.27 -2.11 -5.46
CA ASP A 176 -24.46 -2.10 -4.61
C ASP A 176 -25.74 -1.53 -5.25
N THR A 177 -25.72 -1.02 -6.49
CA THR A 177 -26.95 -0.53 -7.12
C THR A 177 -27.90 -1.67 -7.49
N LEU A 178 -29.21 -1.42 -7.40
CA LEU A 178 -30.25 -2.34 -7.85
C LEU A 178 -30.39 -2.28 -9.39
N PRO A 179 -30.81 -3.37 -10.05
CA PRO A 179 -30.99 -3.38 -11.51
C PRO A 179 -31.90 -2.25 -11.99
N GLY A 180 -31.44 -1.49 -12.97
CA GLY A 180 -32.20 -0.39 -13.58
C GLY A 180 -32.37 0.88 -12.74
N THR A 181 -31.73 1.00 -11.56
CA THR A 181 -31.73 2.26 -10.77
C THR A 181 -30.56 3.18 -11.11
N ALA A 182 -29.53 2.66 -11.79
CA ALA A 182 -28.38 3.40 -12.28
C ALA A 182 -28.00 2.91 -13.70
N PRO A 183 -27.26 3.71 -14.49
CA PRO A 183 -26.80 3.27 -15.79
C PRO A 183 -25.89 2.04 -15.68
N GLU A 184 -26.09 1.11 -16.59
CA GLU A 184 -25.32 -0.14 -16.69
C GLU A 184 -24.48 -0.14 -17.98
N ASN A 185 -23.55 -1.09 -18.06
CA ASN A 185 -22.69 -1.35 -19.21
C ASN A 185 -21.86 -0.12 -19.61
N TRP A 186 -21.07 0.36 -18.66
CA TRP A 186 -20.13 1.45 -18.90
C TRP A 186 -18.95 0.95 -19.72
N GLU A 187 -18.61 1.70 -20.77
CA GLU A 187 -17.39 1.49 -21.56
C GLU A 187 -16.63 2.82 -21.64
N ILE A 188 -15.41 2.84 -21.10
CA ILE A 188 -14.58 4.04 -21.06
C ILE A 188 -13.28 3.75 -21.84
N PRO A 189 -13.05 4.42 -22.97
CA PRO A 189 -11.83 4.22 -23.74
C PRO A 189 -10.64 4.81 -23.00
N LEU A 190 -9.59 3.99 -22.84
CA LEU A 190 -8.35 4.38 -22.19
C LEU A 190 -7.24 4.45 -23.24
N ARG A 191 -6.47 5.53 -23.19
CA ARG A 191 -5.25 5.70 -24.00
C ARG A 191 -4.07 5.86 -23.07
N PHE A 192 -3.02 5.08 -23.32
CA PHE A 192 -1.80 5.09 -22.52
C PHE A 192 -0.66 5.73 -23.29
N VAL A 193 0.15 6.51 -22.59
CA VAL A 193 1.36 7.17 -23.09
C VAL A 193 2.54 6.84 -22.18
N PRO A 194 3.78 6.94 -22.67
CA PRO A 194 4.94 6.86 -21.78
C PRO A 194 4.81 7.84 -20.62
N ALA A 195 5.18 7.40 -19.41
CA ALA A 195 5.25 8.30 -18.25
C ALA A 195 6.18 9.48 -18.55
N SER A 196 5.77 10.69 -18.16
CA SER A 196 6.63 11.86 -18.26
C SER A 196 7.79 11.77 -17.27
N SER A 197 8.87 12.51 -17.53
CA SER A 197 10.00 12.66 -16.59
C SER A 197 9.59 13.33 -15.27
N ASP A 198 8.43 13.98 -15.25
CA ASP A 198 7.95 14.79 -14.12
C ASP A 198 7.01 13.98 -13.21
N LEU A 199 6.79 12.70 -13.51
CA LEU A 199 6.03 11.80 -12.63
C LEU A 199 6.76 11.72 -11.28
N ASN A 200 6.05 12.03 -10.20
CA ASN A 200 6.61 11.94 -8.86
C ASN A 200 6.83 10.47 -8.47
N ILE A 201 8.10 10.04 -8.50
CA ILE A 201 8.51 8.70 -8.10
C ILE A 201 9.45 8.85 -6.91
N ALA A 202 8.96 8.54 -5.72
CA ALA A 202 9.77 8.58 -4.52
C ALA A 202 10.81 7.45 -4.52
N PRO A 203 12.04 7.72 -4.05
CA PRO A 203 13.05 6.68 -3.92
C PRO A 203 12.67 5.70 -2.80
N VAL A 204 12.88 4.41 -3.05
CA VAL A 204 12.74 3.36 -2.05
C VAL A 204 14.13 3.06 -1.49
N ILE A 205 14.29 3.20 -0.17
CA ILE A 205 15.55 2.97 0.52
C ILE A 205 15.47 1.60 1.19
N ASP A 206 16.30 0.64 0.74
CA ASP A 206 16.43 -0.65 1.41
C ASP A 206 17.29 -0.53 2.67
N ILE A 207 16.82 -1.18 3.75
CA ILE A 207 17.54 -1.30 5.00
C ILE A 207 18.39 -2.57 4.96
N PRO A 208 19.73 -2.46 5.08
CA PRO A 208 20.59 -3.64 5.06
C PRO A 208 20.24 -4.60 6.19
N THR A 209 19.99 -5.86 5.84
CA THR A 209 19.82 -6.89 6.86
C THR A 209 21.18 -7.20 7.50
N GLY A 210 21.34 -6.86 8.78
CA GLY A 210 22.56 -7.14 9.54
C GLY A 210 22.81 -8.65 9.73
N THR A 211 24.06 -9.01 10.02
CA THR A 211 24.46 -10.40 10.29
C THR A 211 23.78 -11.00 11.53
N ASP A 212 23.31 -10.14 12.45
CA ASP A 212 22.56 -10.51 13.65
C ASP A 212 21.06 -10.23 13.45
N THR A 213 20.45 -10.83 12.44
CA THR A 213 18.98 -10.76 12.28
C THR A 213 18.32 -11.49 13.45
N PRO A 214 17.46 -10.85 14.25
CA PRO A 214 16.72 -11.51 15.31
C PRO A 214 15.97 -12.75 14.81
N ALA A 215 16.04 -13.85 15.57
CA ALA A 215 15.28 -15.06 15.28
C ALA A 215 13.77 -14.81 15.41
N ASP A 216 13.38 -13.97 16.37
CA ASP A 216 12.02 -13.49 16.53
C ASP A 216 12.01 -11.96 16.71
N GLY A 217 11.20 -11.23 15.95
CA GLY A 217 11.16 -9.77 16.03
C GLY A 217 10.50 -9.09 14.85
N PHE A 218 10.36 -7.78 14.95
CA PHE A 218 10.02 -6.94 13.82
C PHE A 218 11.30 -6.48 13.15
N LEU A 219 11.25 -6.43 11.82
CA LEU A 219 12.35 -6.04 10.97
C LEU A 219 11.84 -4.96 10.02
N LEU A 220 12.57 -3.86 9.94
CA LEU A 220 12.34 -2.84 8.93
C LEU A 220 13.14 -3.24 7.69
N ASP A 221 12.48 -3.36 6.56
CA ASP A 221 13.10 -3.77 5.30
C ASP A 221 13.30 -2.56 4.38
N GLN A 222 12.35 -1.63 4.32
CA GLN A 222 12.43 -0.47 3.43
C GLN A 222 11.81 0.79 4.06
N VAL A 223 12.28 1.94 3.59
CA VAL A 223 11.75 3.25 3.94
C VAL A 223 11.55 4.09 2.68
N ILE A 224 10.43 4.79 2.62
CA ILE A 224 10.05 5.65 1.51
C ILE A 224 9.68 7.00 2.09
N GLU A 225 10.39 8.06 1.70
CA GLU A 225 9.97 9.42 2.02
C GLU A 225 8.94 9.87 0.97
N THR A 226 7.76 10.29 1.42
CA THR A 226 6.71 10.86 0.57
C THR A 226 6.65 12.38 0.76
N ASP A 227 5.80 13.08 0.03
CA ASP A 227 5.60 14.52 0.25
C ASP A 227 4.94 14.79 1.62
N ASP A 228 4.07 13.88 2.06
CA ASP A 228 3.25 14.03 3.26
C ASP A 228 3.82 13.34 4.51
N GLY A 229 4.86 12.52 4.37
CA GLY A 229 5.43 11.78 5.49
C GLY A 229 6.40 10.69 5.08
N TYR A 230 6.24 9.50 5.69
CA TYR A 230 7.12 8.36 5.45
C TYR A 230 6.32 7.05 5.41
N ILE A 231 6.63 6.17 4.47
CA ILE A 231 6.14 4.80 4.47
C ILE A 231 7.27 3.88 4.94
N LEU A 232 6.97 3.12 5.98
CA LEU A 232 7.83 2.11 6.57
C LEU A 232 7.32 0.75 6.13
N VAL A 233 8.18 -0.04 5.49
CA VAL A 233 7.87 -1.38 5.03
C VAL A 233 8.75 -2.36 5.80
N GLY A 234 8.14 -3.41 6.32
CA GLY A 234 8.90 -4.43 7.03
C GLY A 234 8.15 -5.74 7.14
N ARG A 235 8.68 -6.58 8.00
CA ARG A 235 8.10 -7.88 8.32
C ARG A 235 8.29 -8.23 9.78
N PHE A 236 7.35 -8.97 10.31
CA PHE A 236 7.55 -9.73 11.52
C PHE A 236 8.17 -11.08 11.16
N LYS A 237 9.04 -11.58 12.04
CA LYS A 237 9.59 -12.94 11.96
C LYS A 237 9.47 -13.62 13.31
N SER A 238 9.13 -14.90 13.30
CA SER A 238 9.20 -15.78 14.48
C SER A 238 9.66 -17.17 14.07
N ALA A 239 10.86 -17.53 14.48
CA ALA A 239 11.43 -18.87 14.36
C ALA A 239 10.89 -19.85 15.41
N SER A 240 10.22 -19.35 16.47
CA SER A 240 9.76 -20.15 17.60
C SER A 240 8.24 -20.43 17.63
N LEU A 241 7.59 -20.39 16.47
CA LEU A 241 6.16 -20.74 16.36
C LEU A 241 5.93 -22.25 16.58
N PRO A 242 4.84 -22.65 17.25
CA PRO A 242 4.43 -24.06 17.34
C PRO A 242 4.22 -24.70 15.95
N ASP A 243 4.30 -26.02 15.89
CA ASP A 243 4.02 -26.77 14.66
C ASP A 243 2.63 -26.42 14.11
N ASN A 244 2.58 -26.07 12.81
CA ASN A 244 1.38 -25.59 12.09
C ASN A 244 0.79 -24.25 12.58
N ALA A 245 1.51 -23.48 13.41
CA ALA A 245 1.10 -22.12 13.75
C ALA A 245 1.61 -21.11 12.72
N GLN A 246 0.77 -20.10 12.43
CA GLN A 246 1.11 -19.00 11.55
C GLN A 246 0.84 -17.66 12.26
N ALA A 247 1.78 -16.73 12.15
CA ALA A 247 1.54 -15.35 12.53
C ALA A 247 0.78 -14.65 11.39
N LEU A 248 -0.40 -14.11 11.68
CA LEU A 248 -1.30 -13.53 10.67
C LEU A 248 -1.31 -12.00 10.68
N GLY A 249 -0.73 -11.37 11.71
CA GLY A 249 -0.79 -9.93 11.89
C GLY A 249 -0.64 -9.54 13.35
N TYR A 250 -0.99 -8.30 13.64
CA TYR A 250 -1.01 -7.76 15.00
C TYR A 250 -2.33 -8.12 15.70
N SER A 251 -2.25 -8.48 16.98
CA SER A 251 -3.43 -8.53 17.84
C SER A 251 -3.86 -7.13 18.31
N GLU A 252 -2.93 -6.19 18.36
CA GLU A 252 -3.12 -4.79 18.71
C GLU A 252 -2.30 -3.91 17.79
N TRP A 253 -2.84 -2.75 17.42
CA TRP A 253 -2.13 -1.79 16.56
C TRP A 253 -0.82 -1.33 17.23
N PRO A 254 0.31 -1.26 16.49
CA PRO A 254 1.56 -0.75 17.04
C PRO A 254 1.42 0.70 17.50
N ILE A 255 2.14 1.07 18.55
CA ILE A 255 2.31 2.46 18.96
C ILE A 255 3.58 2.96 18.29
N VAL A 256 3.49 4.09 17.58
CA VAL A 256 4.65 4.76 16.98
C VAL A 256 4.93 6.04 17.76
N THR A 257 6.14 6.21 18.28
CA THR A 257 6.54 7.42 19.00
C THR A 257 7.78 8.08 18.41
N ASP A 258 7.88 9.39 18.56
CA ASP A 258 9.09 10.18 18.24
C ASP A 258 10.10 10.16 19.40
N ALA A 259 11.28 10.75 19.19
CA ALA A 259 12.34 10.79 20.22
C ALA A 259 12.00 11.59 21.48
N ASN A 260 10.97 12.43 21.43
CA ASN A 260 10.46 13.15 22.59
C ASN A 260 9.40 12.33 23.35
N GLY A 261 9.03 11.15 22.85
CA GLY A 261 7.98 10.30 23.38
C GLY A 261 6.57 10.70 22.93
N ASN A 262 6.44 11.56 21.92
CA ASN A 262 5.14 11.90 21.36
C ASN A 262 4.65 10.77 20.45
N GLU A 263 3.41 10.33 20.62
CA GLU A 263 2.78 9.38 19.71
C GLU A 263 2.47 10.03 18.36
N LEU A 264 2.76 9.31 17.27
CA LEU A 264 2.57 9.77 15.91
C LEU A 264 1.37 9.07 15.25
N PRO A 265 0.50 9.82 14.57
CA PRO A 265 -0.56 9.22 13.78
C PRO A 265 0.02 8.50 12.56
N TYR A 266 -0.55 7.35 12.22
CA TYR A 266 -0.18 6.60 11.04
C TYR A 266 -1.39 5.87 10.43
N LEU A 267 -1.25 5.46 9.18
CA LEU A 267 -2.17 4.58 8.46
C LEU A 267 -1.44 3.32 7.99
N THR A 268 -2.20 2.33 7.51
CA THR A 268 -1.62 1.26 6.69
C THR A 268 -1.39 1.80 5.28
N ALA A 269 -0.19 1.62 4.72
CA ALA A 269 0.07 1.96 3.32
C ALA A 269 -0.56 0.86 2.43
N ASN A 270 -1.81 1.06 2.03
CA ASN A 270 -2.64 0.07 1.34
C ASN A 270 -2.26 -0.13 -0.14
N ASP A 271 -1.48 0.78 -0.71
CA ASP A 271 -0.99 0.69 -2.08
C ASP A 271 0.36 -0.06 -2.19
N VAL A 272 1.02 -0.31 -1.05
CA VAL A 272 2.23 -1.13 -0.96
C VAL A 272 1.85 -2.60 -0.79
N ASP A 273 1.71 -3.27 -1.92
CA ASP A 273 1.36 -4.70 -2.00
C ASP A 273 2.55 -5.58 -1.56
N VAL A 274 2.65 -5.89 -0.26
CA VAL A 274 3.66 -6.81 0.30
C VAL A 274 3.04 -8.14 0.71
N VAL A 275 3.68 -9.24 0.30
CA VAL A 275 3.26 -10.61 0.63
C VAL A 275 4.43 -11.42 1.15
N SER A 276 4.19 -12.23 2.18
CA SER A 276 5.13 -13.24 2.65
C SER A 276 4.54 -14.62 2.43
N THR A 277 5.33 -15.53 1.86
CA THR A 277 5.02 -16.96 1.79
C THR A 277 5.80 -17.78 2.82
N THR A 278 6.64 -17.12 3.62
CA THR A 278 7.48 -17.76 4.62
C THR A 278 6.67 -18.00 5.89
N MET A 279 6.64 -19.26 6.35
CA MET A 279 5.96 -19.60 7.60
C MET A 279 6.59 -18.88 8.79
N GLY A 280 5.76 -18.25 9.62
CA GLY A 280 6.20 -17.43 10.74
C GLY A 280 6.64 -16.02 10.39
N GLU A 281 6.46 -15.59 9.15
CA GLU A 281 6.63 -14.21 8.74
C GLU A 281 5.31 -13.63 8.22
N PHE A 282 4.97 -12.41 8.64
CA PHE A 282 3.94 -11.61 7.99
C PHE A 282 4.50 -10.21 7.71
N PRO A 283 4.21 -9.65 6.52
CA PRO A 283 4.67 -8.32 6.17
C PRO A 283 3.81 -7.25 6.83
N TRP A 284 4.36 -6.06 6.98
CA TRP A 284 3.64 -4.90 7.48
C TRP A 284 4.07 -3.61 6.78
N THR A 285 3.15 -2.66 6.75
CA THR A 285 3.38 -1.32 6.22
C THR A 285 2.76 -0.28 7.15
N LEU A 286 3.48 0.81 7.40
CA LEU A 286 2.99 1.94 8.19
C LEU A 286 3.30 3.24 7.43
N GLU A 287 2.28 4.05 7.18
CA GLU A 287 2.42 5.39 6.63
C GLU A 287 2.34 6.41 7.78
N ILE A 288 3.48 6.96 8.16
CA ILE A 288 3.59 8.00 9.18
C ILE A 288 3.16 9.33 8.58
N ILE A 289 2.14 9.96 9.19
CA ILE A 289 1.59 11.21 8.69
C ILE A 289 2.39 12.39 9.23
N GLY A 290 2.85 13.25 8.33
CA GLY A 290 3.57 14.48 8.63
C GLY A 290 5.07 14.28 8.82
N LYS A 291 5.85 15.28 8.39
CA LYS A 291 7.31 15.28 8.51
C LYS A 291 7.85 15.89 9.80
N ALA A 292 7.01 16.59 10.56
CA ALA A 292 7.42 17.33 11.74
C ALA A 292 7.46 16.44 13.00
N HIS A 293 8.46 15.58 13.10
CA HIS A 293 8.70 14.73 14.28
C HIS A 293 10.20 14.62 14.59
N ALA A 294 10.53 14.28 15.84
CA ALA A 294 11.91 14.06 16.25
C ALA A 294 12.35 12.62 16.01
N TRP A 295 13.53 12.44 15.43
CA TRP A 295 14.15 11.13 15.27
C TRP A 295 15.01 10.77 16.49
N PRO A 296 15.14 9.48 16.86
CA PRO A 296 14.58 8.30 16.17
C PRO A 296 13.09 8.05 16.43
N LEU A 297 12.45 7.31 15.52
CA LEU A 297 11.10 6.77 15.74
C LEU A 297 11.18 5.43 16.47
N THR A 298 10.24 5.16 17.37
CA THR A 298 10.08 3.86 18.02
C THR A 298 8.75 3.24 17.63
N ILE A 299 8.77 2.00 17.13
CA ILE A 299 7.56 1.19 16.90
C ILE A 299 7.50 0.16 18.03
N GLN A 300 6.41 0.15 18.80
CA GLN A 300 6.20 -0.77 19.89
C GLN A 300 4.89 -1.54 19.70
N LEU A 301 4.93 -2.86 19.90
CA LEU A 301 3.71 -3.64 20.12
C LEU A 301 3.44 -3.76 21.62
N ASN A 302 2.19 -3.53 22.03
CA ASN A 302 1.74 -3.93 23.35
C ASN A 302 1.54 -5.46 23.37
N ALA A 303 1.96 -6.09 24.47
CA ALA A 303 1.84 -7.53 24.71
C ALA A 303 0.53 -7.86 25.45
#